data_AF-A0A1X9Z5R9-F1
#
_entry.id   AF-A0A1X9Z5R9-F1
#
_cell.length_a   1.000
_cell.length_b   1.000
_cell.length_c   1.000
_cell.angle_alpha   90.00
_cell.angle_beta   90.00
_cell.angle_gamma   90.00
#
_symmetry.space_group_name_H-M   'P 1'
#
loop_
_entity.id
_entity.type
_entity.pdbx_description
1 polymer ?
#
loop_
_entity_poly.entity_id
_entity_poly.type
_entity_poly.pdbx_seq_one_letter_code
_entity_poly.pdbx_strand_id
1 'polypeptide(L)'
;MQHKLVKMNGAGKRIVVLVDLLCYGIVELPIVYHIDFQEGDVKRCKVNCYIELPDTNEHNWLIQTNFAFFFTANPKGNGYVLSFENDLNKNIYYHNMLNVFSDYLVFKEDFFAYFSEY
;
A
#
# COMPACT_ATOMS: atom_id res chain seq x y z
N MET A 1 14.50 -14.14 -14.14
CA MET A 1 13.87 -13.20 -15.10
C MET A 1 13.50 -11.95 -14.33
N GLN A 2 13.94 -10.76 -14.77
CA GLN A 2 13.47 -9.49 -14.18
C GLN A 2 12.10 -9.18 -14.79
N HIS A 3 11.06 -9.18 -13.97
CA HIS A 3 9.72 -8.77 -14.40
C HIS A 3 9.70 -7.24 -14.52
N LYS A 4 9.27 -6.73 -15.67
CA LYS A 4 9.19 -5.30 -15.94
C LYS A 4 7.83 -4.78 -15.46
N LEU A 5 7.84 -3.71 -14.68
CA LEU A 5 6.63 -3.04 -14.19
C LEU A 5 6.23 -1.93 -15.17
N VAL A 6 4.94 -1.82 -15.45
CA VAL A 6 4.35 -0.74 -16.24
C VAL A 6 3.67 0.24 -15.30
N LYS A 7 4.05 1.51 -15.40
CA LYS A 7 3.41 2.61 -14.67
C LYS A 7 2.07 2.94 -15.33
N MET A 8 0.95 2.64 -14.67
CA MET A 8 -0.35 3.19 -15.06
C MET A 8 -0.65 4.37 -14.12
N ASN A 9 -0.66 5.58 -14.68
CA ASN A 9 -0.75 6.89 -14.00
C ASN A 9 0.60 7.43 -13.49
N GLY A 10 1.27 8.23 -14.33
CA GLY A 10 2.57 8.82 -14.05
C GLY A 10 2.64 9.88 -12.95
N ALA A 11 1.55 10.13 -12.21
CA ALA A 11 1.54 11.06 -11.08
C ALA A 11 1.15 10.31 -9.80
N GLY A 12 1.98 10.43 -8.76
CA GLY A 12 1.68 9.89 -7.44
C GLY A 12 0.37 10.44 -6.91
N LYS A 13 -0.46 9.54 -6.36
CA LYS A 13 -1.71 9.91 -5.70
C LYS A 13 -1.43 10.23 -4.24
N ARG A 14 -2.04 11.29 -3.72
CA ARG A 14 -1.92 11.70 -2.32
C ARG A 14 -3.20 11.38 -1.56
N ILE A 15 -3.02 11.02 -0.29
CA ILE A 15 -4.10 10.81 0.65
C ILE A 15 -3.65 11.11 2.08
N VAL A 16 -4.57 11.49 2.96
CA VAL A 16 -4.37 11.44 4.41
C VAL A 16 -5.18 10.26 4.96
N VAL A 17 -4.51 9.36 5.68
CA VAL A 17 -5.13 8.21 6.35
C VAL A 17 -5.08 8.39 7.85
N LEU A 18 -6.21 8.12 8.51
CA LEU A 18 -6.33 8.16 9.96
C LEU A 18 -6.06 6.76 10.50
N VAL A 19 -5.07 6.62 11.38
CA VAL A 19 -4.72 5.35 12.00
C VAL A 19 -4.91 5.47 13.51
N ASP A 20 -5.82 4.68 14.07
CA ASP A 20 -5.96 4.56 15.51
C ASP A 20 -4.88 3.63 16.07
N LEU A 21 -3.96 4.20 16.83
CA LEU A 21 -2.84 3.51 17.44
C LEU A 21 -3.01 3.52 18.96
N LEU A 22 -3.01 2.32 19.55
CA LEU A 22 -3.03 2.18 21.00
C LEU A 22 -1.92 3.04 21.64
N CYS A 23 -2.23 3.78 22.70
CA CYS A 23 -1.33 4.72 23.39
C CYS A 23 -0.92 5.99 22.62
N TYR A 24 -1.17 6.11 21.30
CA TYR A 24 -0.88 7.31 20.51
C TYR A 24 -2.16 8.04 20.05
N GLY A 25 -3.32 7.37 20.13
CA GLY A 25 -4.59 7.90 19.63
C GLY A 25 -4.66 7.84 18.11
N ILE A 26 -5.52 8.68 17.53
CA ILE A 26 -5.67 8.80 16.09
C ILE A 26 -4.53 9.64 15.53
N VAL A 27 -3.73 9.05 14.64
CA VAL A 27 -2.63 9.70 13.93
C VAL A 27 -3.02 9.95 12.48
N GLU A 28 -2.76 11.17 11.99
CA GLU A 28 -2.96 11.52 10.59
C GLU A 28 -1.68 11.27 9.78
N LEU A 29 -1.77 10.40 8.78
CA LEU A 29 -0.63 10.04 7.94
C LEU A 29 -0.86 10.51 6.50
N PRO A 30 -0.19 11.58 6.06
CA PRO A 30 -0.17 11.97 4.65
C PRO A 30 0.71 10.98 3.87
N ILE A 31 0.12 10.25 2.93
CA ILE A 31 0.78 9.21 2.15
C ILE A 31 0.65 9.55 0.66
N VAL A 32 1.78 9.46 -0.04
CA VAL A 32 1.86 9.45 -1.50
C VAL A 32 2.08 8.02 -1.96
N TYR A 33 1.29 7.56 -2.92
CA TYR A 33 1.40 6.21 -3.45
C TYR A 33 1.35 6.17 -4.98
N HIS A 34 2.00 5.15 -5.53
CA HIS A 34 2.05 4.83 -6.95
C HIS A 34 1.67 3.37 -7.14
N ILE A 35 0.86 3.10 -8.16
CA ILE A 35 0.39 1.74 -8.48
C ILE A 35 1.05 1.34 -9.79
N ASP A 36 1.84 0.28 -9.72
CA ASP A 36 2.57 -0.26 -10.85
C ASP A 36 2.06 -1.67 -11.13
N PHE A 37 1.54 -1.92 -12.33
CA PHE A 37 1.09 -3.25 -12.74
C PHE A 37 2.24 -4.00 -13.41
N GLN A 38 2.23 -5.33 -13.30
CA GLN A 38 3.23 -6.14 -13.95
C GLN A 38 2.95 -6.26 -15.46
N GLU A 39 3.97 -6.04 -16.30
CA GLU A 39 3.83 -6.20 -17.75
C GLU A 39 3.43 -7.65 -18.08
N GLY A 40 2.31 -7.82 -18.77
CA GLY A 40 1.76 -9.14 -19.14
C GLY A 40 0.98 -9.86 -18.02
N ASP A 41 0.90 -9.31 -16.81
CA ASP A 41 0.08 -9.85 -15.71
C ASP A 41 -0.64 -8.72 -14.95
N VAL A 42 -1.81 -8.36 -15.46
CA VAL A 42 -2.70 -7.36 -14.86
C VAL A 42 -3.34 -7.83 -13.55
N LYS A 43 -3.16 -9.10 -13.17
CA LYS A 43 -3.67 -9.65 -11.90
C LYS A 43 -2.74 -9.37 -10.73
N ARG A 44 -1.61 -8.71 -10.97
CA ARG A 44 -0.67 -8.31 -9.91
C ARG A 44 -0.29 -6.84 -10.05
N CYS A 45 -0.38 -6.10 -8.93
CA CYS A 45 0.15 -4.75 -8.84
C CYS A 45 1.05 -4.60 -7.62
N LYS A 46 2.09 -3.77 -7.77
CA LYS A 46 2.94 -3.27 -6.70
C LYS A 46 2.47 -1.86 -6.36
N VAL A 47 2.29 -1.58 -5.07
CA VAL A 47 2.02 -0.23 -4.59
C VAL A 47 3.24 0.29 -3.85
N ASN A 48 3.86 1.32 -4.39
CA ASN A 48 5.00 2.00 -3.78
C ASN A 48 4.50 3.23 -3.01
N CYS A 49 4.86 3.34 -1.74
CA CYS A 49 4.29 4.33 -0.81
C CYS A 49 5.38 5.10 -0.09
N TYR A 50 5.10 6.37 0.18
CA TYR A 50 5.92 7.26 0.99
C TYR A 50 5.05 8.11 1.90
N ILE A 51 5.41 8.17 3.19
CA ILE A 51 4.75 9.05 4.17
C ILE A 51 5.43 10.41 4.17
N GLU A 52 4.67 11.46 3.88
CA GLU A 52 5.12 12.86 3.83
C GLU A 52 5.03 13.52 5.22
N LEU A 53 5.86 13.09 6.16
CA LEU A 53 5.94 13.74 7.48
C LEU A 53 6.91 14.93 7.46
N PRO A 54 6.58 16.04 8.15
CA PRO A 54 7.48 17.17 8.31
C PRO A 54 8.71 16.82 9.18
N ASP A 55 8.56 15.93 10.16
CA ASP A 55 9.66 15.37 10.95
C ASP A 55 9.45 13.87 11.19
N THR A 56 10.40 13.04 10.76
CA THR A 56 10.33 11.58 10.95
C THR A 56 10.56 11.16 12.40
N ASN A 57 11.15 12.01 13.23
CA ASN A 57 11.42 11.71 14.64
C ASN A 57 10.19 11.92 15.54
N GLU A 58 9.09 12.45 15.00
CA GLU A 58 7.84 12.66 15.75
C GLU A 58 7.18 11.33 16.14
N HIS A 59 7.49 10.24 15.44
CA HIS A 59 6.85 8.94 15.63
C HIS A 59 7.88 7.84 15.85
N ASN A 60 8.22 7.59 17.11
CA ASN A 60 9.17 6.53 17.52
C ASN A 60 8.76 5.12 17.07
N TRP A 61 7.47 4.93 16.80
CA TRP A 61 6.92 3.68 16.29
C TRP A 61 7.07 3.55 14.76
N LEU A 62 7.34 4.63 14.03
CA LEU A 62 7.44 4.62 12.58
C LEU A 62 8.85 4.18 12.16
N ILE A 63 8.97 2.91 11.76
CA ILE A 63 10.26 2.29 11.42
C ILE A 63 10.82 2.82 10.10
N GLN A 64 9.95 3.04 9.11
CA GLN A 64 10.33 3.51 7.78
C GLN A 64 9.18 4.30 7.15
N THR A 65 9.51 5.39 6.48
CA THR A 65 8.54 6.23 5.74
C THR A 65 8.28 5.71 4.33
N ASN A 66 9.20 4.94 3.76
CA ASN A 66 9.04 4.30 2.46
C ASN A 66 8.68 2.84 2.66
N PHE A 67 7.65 2.37 1.96
CA PHE A 67 7.22 0.99 2.02
C PHE A 67 6.48 0.59 0.76
N ALA A 68 6.44 -0.71 0.49
CA ALA A 68 5.69 -1.25 -0.62
C ALA A 68 5.03 -2.58 -0.26
N PHE A 69 3.95 -2.85 -0.98
CA PHE A 69 3.23 -4.12 -0.92
C PHE A 69 2.71 -4.48 -2.29
N PHE A 70 2.32 -5.73 -2.42
CA PHE A 70 1.80 -6.33 -3.63
C PHE A 70 0.37 -6.77 -3.39
N PHE A 71 -0.52 -6.42 -4.31
CA PHE A 71 -1.82 -7.06 -4.43
C PHE A 71 -1.77 -8.07 -5.57
N THR A 72 -2.27 -9.26 -5.32
CA THR A 72 -2.45 -10.29 -6.34
C THR A 72 -3.90 -10.75 -6.33
N ALA A 73 -4.61 -10.56 -7.43
CA ALA A 73 -5.98 -11.03 -7.57
C ALA A 73 -6.05 -12.56 -7.47
N ASN A 74 -7.06 -13.06 -6.77
CA ASN A 74 -7.35 -14.48 -6.77
C ASN A 74 -7.79 -14.90 -8.18
N PRO A 75 -7.37 -16.07 -8.70
CA PRO A 75 -7.84 -16.60 -9.98
C PRO A 75 -9.37 -16.62 -10.15
N LYS A 76 -10.13 -16.72 -9.06
CA LYS A 76 -11.60 -16.71 -9.06
C LYS A 76 -12.23 -15.31 -9.03
N GLY A 77 -11.43 -14.24 -8.97
CA GLY A 77 -11.89 -12.85 -9.00
C GLY A 77 -12.64 -12.37 -7.74
N ASN A 78 -12.69 -13.19 -6.68
CA ASN A 78 -13.47 -12.91 -5.47
C ASN A 78 -12.64 -12.37 -4.29
N GLY A 79 -11.43 -11.88 -4.56
CA GLY A 79 -10.54 -11.35 -3.54
C GLY A 79 -9.12 -11.19 -4.04
N TYR A 80 -8.23 -10.80 -3.14
CA TYR A 80 -6.82 -10.57 -3.41
C TYR A 80 -5.97 -11.06 -2.24
N VAL A 81 -4.71 -11.37 -2.54
CA VAL A 81 -3.66 -11.62 -1.56
C VAL A 81 -2.83 -10.35 -1.44
N LEU A 82 -2.66 -9.87 -0.21
CA LEU A 82 -1.76 -8.78 0.15
C LEU A 82 -0.42 -9.37 0.63
N SER A 83 0.69 -8.85 0.13
CA SER A 83 2.03 -9.24 0.58
C SER A 83 2.92 -8.01 0.73
N PHE A 84 3.63 -7.90 1.86
CA PHE A 84 4.53 -6.77 2.13
C PHE A 84 5.94 -7.09 1.63
N GLU A 85 6.65 -6.10 1.04
CA GLU A 85 7.96 -6.33 0.40
C GLU A 85 9.07 -6.72 1.40
N ASN A 86 8.96 -6.32 2.68
CA ASN A 86 9.96 -6.58 3.71
C ASN A 86 9.35 -7.13 5.00
N ASP A 87 9.84 -8.29 5.46
CA ASP A 87 9.58 -8.91 6.77
C ASP A 87 10.62 -8.46 7.82
N LEU A 88 10.79 -7.14 7.96
CA LEU A 88 11.51 -6.61 9.11
C LEU A 88 10.68 -6.86 10.37
N ASN A 89 11.34 -6.98 11.51
CA ASN A 89 10.75 -7.13 12.85
C ASN A 89 9.97 -5.85 13.21
N LYS A 90 8.83 -5.66 12.58
CA LYS A 90 8.01 -4.46 12.66
C LYS A 90 7.28 -4.48 14.00
N ASN A 91 7.25 -3.34 14.68
CA ASN A 91 6.39 -3.21 15.86
C ASN A 91 4.91 -3.25 15.45
N ILE A 92 4.04 -3.51 16.41
CA ILE A 92 2.60 -3.68 16.19
C ILE A 92 1.94 -2.43 15.60
N TYR A 93 2.41 -1.23 15.94
CA TYR A 93 1.86 0.03 15.44
C TYR A 93 2.14 0.20 13.95
N TYR A 94 3.37 -0.11 13.54
CA TYR A 94 3.76 -0.07 12.14
C TYR A 94 2.97 -1.11 11.32
N HIS A 95 2.78 -2.32 11.86
CA HIS A 95 1.90 -3.32 11.24
C HIS A 95 0.45 -2.85 11.13
N ASN A 96 -0.09 -2.20 12.16
CA ASN A 96 -1.46 -1.69 12.13
C ASN A 96 -1.63 -0.60 11.07
N MET A 97 -0.67 0.34 10.99
CA MET A 97 -0.64 1.37 9.95
C MET A 97 -0.64 0.76 8.54
N LEU A 98 0.19 -0.26 8.30
CA LEU A 98 0.23 -0.95 7.01
C LEU A 98 -1.12 -1.59 6.65
N ASN A 99 -1.79 -2.24 7.60
CA ASN A 99 -3.09 -2.88 7.38
C ASN A 99 -4.18 -1.84 7.07
N VAL A 100 -4.28 -0.78 7.90
CA VAL A 100 -5.27 0.29 7.67
C VAL A 100 -5.08 0.93 6.30
N PHE A 101 -3.82 1.20 5.92
CA PHE A 101 -3.53 1.80 4.63
C PHE A 101 -3.85 0.86 3.46
N SER A 102 -3.50 -0.43 3.56
CA SER A 102 -3.81 -1.40 2.50
C SER A 102 -5.31 -1.59 2.31
N ASP A 103 -6.08 -1.65 3.40
CA ASP A 103 -7.54 -1.77 3.35
C ASP A 103 -8.14 -0.54 2.68
N TYR A 104 -7.69 0.64 3.10
CA TYR A 104 -8.13 1.89 2.50
C TYR A 104 -7.92 1.91 0.97
N LEU A 105 -6.75 1.47 0.52
CA LEU A 105 -6.43 1.41 -0.90
C LEU A 105 -7.35 0.47 -1.67
N VAL A 106 -7.66 -0.70 -1.11
CA VAL A 106 -8.61 -1.64 -1.73
C VAL A 106 -9.95 -0.94 -1.94
N PHE A 107 -10.47 -0.27 -0.91
CA PHE A 107 -11.76 0.41 -0.99
C PHE A 107 -11.75 1.55 -2.00
N LYS A 108 -10.64 2.29 -2.13
CA LYS A 108 -10.58 3.48 -2.97
C LYS A 108 -10.29 3.19 -4.44
N GLU A 109 -9.40 2.26 -4.73
CA GLU A 109 -8.82 2.11 -6.08
C GLU A 109 -9.51 1.06 -6.93
N ASP A 110 -10.26 0.14 -6.32
CA ASP A 110 -10.97 -0.95 -7.02
C ASP A 110 -10.11 -1.64 -8.09
N PHE A 111 -8.88 -2.00 -7.69
CA PHE A 111 -7.75 -2.34 -8.55
C PHE A 111 -8.03 -3.36 -9.66
N PHE A 112 -8.99 -4.25 -9.44
CA PHE A 112 -9.25 -5.39 -10.31
C PHE A 112 -10.65 -5.43 -10.92
N ALA A 113 -11.54 -4.48 -10.61
CA ALA A 113 -12.89 -4.48 -11.18
C ALA A 113 -12.88 -4.43 -12.72
N TYR A 114 -11.93 -3.67 -13.29
CA TYR A 114 -11.78 -3.51 -14.74
C TYR A 114 -11.28 -4.76 -15.49
N PHE A 115 -10.81 -5.79 -14.77
CA PHE A 115 -10.30 -7.02 -15.38
C PHE A 115 -11.25 -8.21 -15.22
N SER A 116 -12.46 -7.98 -14.68
CA SER A 116 -13.50 -9.00 -14.52
C SER A 116 -14.37 -9.22 -15.76
N GLU A 117 -14.21 -8.40 -16.81
CA GLU A 117 -15.00 -8.44 -18.04
C GLU A 117 -14.34 -9.19 -19.23
N TYR A 118 -13.21 -9.87 -19.01
CA TYR A 118 -12.51 -10.66 -20.05
C TYR A 118 -12.34 -12.13 -19.66
#